data_AF-A0A3S0ZLD3-F1
#
_entry.id   AF-A0A3S0ZLD3-F1
#
_cell.length_a   1.000
_cell.length_b   1.000
_cell.length_c   1.000
_cell.angle_alpha   90.00
_cell.angle_beta   90.00
_cell.angle_gamma   90.00
#
_symmetry.space_group_name_H-M   'P 1'
#
loop_
_entity.id
_entity.type
_entity.pdbx_description
1 polymer ?
#
loop_
_entity_poly.entity_id
_entity_poly.type
_entity_poly.pdbx_seq_one_letter_code
_entity_poly.pdbx_strand_id
1 'polypeptide(L)'
;MAAASSNKWRVGSTSRLLSQLVTALVGVAMFLDYVAVGVAASASWEHLSLRYGKWYRPPRTPREARAMGYRRVNEICKMDTYHGFLYVQRHNDKSRLLFDHNDRLAGIQTAIPGNMLGFNSLNESLQMPSKEIIPPILLSQEQYSSGIQMYTVTAYFQHPSLICSPYTQHAHAGKGLYIQMGYQVERQFEKIPLDADRLSDDWKTGTCLHSMGRHYFKHLSKDMKCESLYPVYLMYNADGQLGGFGWLFQGSPSESSRTPVRWLQLDPSLYRASFDVSMLPPCMFNPDFKIFTIRIYLRNEHTMICPRRDAKMDDQRDSKDHAHHGGRGHHLDRINNEEVTFRPLHPKPTNSSSGGGSNNRTPKYINSRTTTSLWMTP
;
A
#
# COMPACT_ATOMS: atom_id res chain seq x y z
N MET A 1 -93.18 42.80 -9.32
CA MET A 1 -92.81 43.23 -7.95
C MET A 1 -93.14 42.11 -6.99
N ALA A 2 -92.13 41.33 -6.57
CA ALA A 2 -92.19 40.37 -5.46
C ALA A 2 -90.76 39.91 -5.12
N ALA A 3 -90.55 39.64 -3.85
CA ALA A 3 -89.26 39.45 -3.17
C ALA A 3 -88.59 38.08 -3.39
N ALA A 4 -87.28 37.98 -3.11
CA ALA A 4 -86.66 36.78 -2.57
C ALA A 4 -85.32 37.09 -1.86
N SER A 5 -85.21 36.55 -0.65
CA SER A 5 -84.07 36.55 0.29
C SER A 5 -83.22 35.30 0.07
N SER A 6 -81.89 35.35 0.29
CA SER A 6 -81.19 34.28 1.04
C SER A 6 -79.78 34.66 1.54
N ASN A 7 -79.65 34.60 2.86
CA ASN A 7 -78.65 33.98 3.74
C ASN A 7 -77.13 33.97 3.41
N LYS A 8 -76.39 34.57 4.35
CA LYS A 8 -74.93 34.61 4.48
C LYS A 8 -74.50 33.64 5.58
N TRP A 9 -73.68 32.64 5.27
CA TRP A 9 -73.06 31.75 6.28
C TRP A 9 -71.65 32.23 6.64
N ARG A 10 -71.40 32.44 7.94
CA ARG A 10 -70.07 32.67 8.54
C ARG A 10 -69.46 31.30 8.90
N VAL A 11 -68.30 30.98 8.33
CA VAL A 11 -67.44 29.88 8.79
C VAL A 11 -66.29 30.48 9.59
N GLY A 12 -66.26 30.17 10.89
CA GLY A 12 -65.29 30.68 11.86
C GLY A 12 -64.20 29.68 12.20
N SER A 13 -62.95 30.16 12.16
CA SER A 13 -61.96 30.06 13.26
C SER A 13 -61.71 28.71 13.94
N THR A 14 -61.32 27.67 13.19
CA THR A 14 -60.65 26.48 13.76
C THR A 14 -59.31 26.13 13.11
N SER A 15 -58.91 26.86 12.05
CA SER A 15 -57.73 26.53 11.24
C SER A 15 -56.38 26.99 11.83
N ARG A 16 -56.34 27.93 12.77
CA ARG A 16 -55.07 28.53 13.23
C ARG A 16 -54.31 27.71 14.29
N LEU A 17 -54.99 26.88 15.08
CA LEU A 17 -54.34 26.07 16.13
C LEU A 17 -53.66 24.80 15.57
N LEU A 18 -54.24 24.17 14.54
CA LEU A 18 -53.63 23.03 13.85
C LEU A 18 -52.37 23.42 13.05
N SER A 19 -52.33 24.63 12.49
CA SER A 19 -51.17 25.10 11.74
C SER A 19 -49.92 25.30 12.61
N GLN A 20 -50.07 25.74 13.86
CA GLN A 20 -48.93 26.01 14.74
C GLN A 20 -48.32 24.74 15.35
N LEU A 21 -49.14 23.71 15.61
CA LEU A 21 -48.68 22.42 16.13
C LEU A 21 -47.89 21.60 15.08
N VAL A 22 -48.26 21.69 13.81
CA VAL A 22 -47.53 21.04 12.71
C VAL A 22 -46.16 21.70 12.47
N THR A 23 -46.04 23.01 12.62
CA THR A 23 -44.74 23.70 12.44
C THR A 23 -43.74 23.35 13.56
N ALA A 24 -44.21 23.19 14.80
CA ALA A 24 -43.35 22.82 15.93
C ALA A 24 -42.81 21.38 15.84
N LEU A 25 -43.64 20.43 15.38
CA LEU A 25 -43.22 19.02 15.22
C LEU A 25 -42.25 18.81 14.04
N VAL A 26 -42.41 19.54 12.94
CA VAL A 26 -41.44 19.52 11.82
C VAL A 26 -40.10 20.14 12.24
N GLY A 27 -40.13 21.18 13.09
CA GLY A 27 -38.91 21.79 13.63
C GLY A 27 -38.11 20.85 14.53
N VAL A 28 -38.77 20.06 15.39
CA VAL A 28 -38.09 19.13 16.30
C VAL A 28 -37.54 17.90 15.56
N ALA A 29 -38.22 17.40 14.53
CA ALA A 29 -37.69 16.33 13.67
C ALA A 29 -36.44 16.78 12.90
N MET A 30 -36.42 18.01 12.37
CA MET A 30 -35.23 18.55 11.69
C MET A 30 -34.07 18.88 12.65
N PHE A 31 -34.33 19.10 13.94
CA PHE A 31 -33.26 19.27 14.93
C PHE A 31 -32.67 17.93 15.40
N LEU A 32 -33.45 16.84 15.40
CA LEU A 32 -32.96 15.52 15.79
C LEU A 32 -32.14 14.82 14.68
N ASP A 33 -32.37 15.13 13.41
CA ASP A 33 -31.51 14.68 12.31
C ASP A 33 -30.13 15.37 12.29
N TYR A 34 -29.97 16.51 12.99
CA TYR A 34 -28.70 17.23 13.08
C TYR A 34 -27.79 16.78 14.23
N VAL A 35 -28.29 15.93 15.15
CA VAL A 35 -27.49 15.38 16.27
C VAL A 35 -26.95 13.98 15.96
N ALA A 36 -27.15 13.49 14.74
CA ALA A 36 -26.25 12.50 14.15
C ALA A 36 -24.95 13.18 13.69
N VAL A 37 -24.25 13.86 14.61
CA VAL A 37 -22.79 14.02 14.52
C VAL A 37 -22.22 12.63 14.73
N GLY A 38 -22.38 11.82 13.69
CA GLY A 38 -21.66 10.58 13.53
C GLY A 38 -20.21 10.87 13.78
N VAL A 39 -19.59 10.01 14.57
CA VAL A 39 -18.14 9.91 14.73
C VAL A 39 -17.53 10.12 13.35
N ALA A 40 -17.06 11.34 13.08
CA ALA A 40 -16.43 11.67 11.83
C ALA A 40 -15.24 10.74 11.76
N ALA A 41 -15.35 9.69 10.94
CA ALA A 41 -14.33 8.70 10.77
C ALA A 41 -13.12 9.39 10.13
N SER A 42 -12.33 10.09 10.96
CA SER A 42 -11.10 10.84 10.71
C SER A 42 -10.77 10.90 9.22
N ALA A 43 -11.12 11.96 8.49
CA ALA A 43 -11.05 12.03 7.03
C ALA A 43 -9.63 11.86 6.41
N SER A 44 -8.61 11.66 7.23
CA SER A 44 -7.19 11.48 6.91
C SER A 44 -6.67 10.11 7.39
N TRP A 45 -5.56 9.66 6.80
CA TRP A 45 -4.82 8.47 7.24
C TRP A 45 -4.02 8.74 8.52
N GLU A 46 -4.71 9.06 9.61
CA GLU A 46 -4.14 9.41 10.92
C GLU A 46 -3.34 8.29 11.60
N HIS A 47 -3.23 7.11 10.96
CA HIS A 47 -2.43 5.99 11.44
C HIS A 47 -1.38 5.54 10.42
N LEU A 48 -1.04 6.39 9.45
CA LEU A 48 -0.01 6.05 8.48
C LEU A 48 1.29 5.65 9.20
N SER A 49 1.76 4.44 8.90
CA SER A 49 2.99 3.89 9.43
C SER A 49 3.61 2.90 8.44
N LEU A 50 4.92 2.72 8.54
CA LEU A 50 5.67 1.75 7.76
C LEU A 50 6.26 0.72 8.74
N ARG A 51 6.38 -0.56 8.34
CA ARG A 51 6.85 -1.62 9.25
C ARG A 51 7.92 -2.53 8.65
N TYR A 52 9.11 -2.58 9.28
CA TYR A 52 10.19 -3.57 8.99
C TYR A 52 10.97 -3.90 10.25
N GLY A 53 10.62 -5.02 10.90
CA GLY A 53 11.14 -5.34 12.24
C GLY A 53 10.60 -4.37 13.30
N LYS A 54 10.93 -3.07 13.19
CA LYS A 54 10.38 -1.97 13.99
C LYS A 54 9.40 -1.12 13.20
N TRP A 55 8.48 -0.50 13.92
CA TRP A 55 7.55 0.49 13.38
C TRP A 55 8.26 1.82 13.12
N TYR A 56 8.04 2.36 11.93
CA TYR A 56 8.48 3.70 11.53
C TYR A 56 7.24 4.54 11.23
N ARG A 57 7.10 5.67 11.92
CA ARG A 57 6.03 6.64 11.66
C ARG A 57 6.62 7.78 10.83
N PRO A 58 6.19 7.94 9.57
CA PRO A 58 6.68 9.04 8.75
C PRO A 58 6.14 10.38 9.30
N PRO A 59 6.90 11.47 9.14
CA PRO A 59 6.43 12.82 9.47
C PRO A 59 5.19 13.17 8.66
N ARG A 60 4.23 13.85 9.30
CA ARG A 60 2.93 14.22 8.69
C ARG A 60 2.91 15.64 8.16
N THR A 61 3.87 16.45 8.58
CA THR A 61 4.05 17.82 8.12
C THR A 61 5.48 18.04 7.62
N PRO A 62 5.70 19.00 6.71
CA PRO A 62 7.03 19.45 6.32
C PRO A 62 7.92 19.87 7.49
N ARG A 63 7.32 20.46 8.54
CA ARG A 63 8.04 20.86 9.76
C ARG A 63 8.61 19.65 10.49
N GLU A 64 7.78 18.62 10.71
CA GLU A 64 8.22 17.35 11.29
C GLU A 64 9.26 16.66 10.39
N ALA A 65 9.07 16.71 9.07
CA ALA A 65 10.00 16.10 8.13
C ALA A 65 11.38 16.73 8.24
N ARG A 66 11.48 18.06 8.27
CA ARG A 66 12.74 18.77 8.49
C ARG A 66 13.36 18.42 9.85
N ALA A 67 12.56 18.34 10.91
CA ALA A 67 13.03 17.93 12.24
C ALA A 67 13.60 16.49 12.24
N MET A 68 13.06 15.61 11.38
CA MET A 68 13.55 14.25 11.17
C MET A 68 14.68 14.16 10.12
N GLY A 69 15.21 15.29 9.64
CA GLY A 69 16.34 15.34 8.71
C GLY A 69 15.97 15.12 7.23
N TYR A 70 14.69 15.17 6.89
CA TYR A 70 14.26 15.24 5.50
C TYR A 70 14.57 16.62 4.91
N ARG A 71 14.90 16.64 3.61
CA ARG A 71 15.13 17.85 2.83
C ARG A 71 14.19 17.85 1.64
N ARG A 72 13.62 19.01 1.37
CA ARG A 72 12.85 19.25 0.14
C ARG A 72 13.79 19.28 -1.06
N VAL A 73 13.42 18.62 -2.16
CA VAL A 73 14.29 18.50 -3.35
C VAL A 73 13.73 19.19 -4.61
N ASN A 74 12.49 19.68 -4.58
CA ASN A 74 11.86 20.41 -5.69
C ASN A 74 11.22 21.72 -5.23
N GLU A 75 11.22 22.73 -6.09
CA GLU A 75 10.62 24.05 -5.81
C GLU A 75 9.16 24.14 -6.27
N ILE A 76 8.78 23.36 -7.29
CA ILE A 76 7.45 23.39 -7.90
C ILE A 76 6.68 22.15 -7.47
N CYS A 77 5.43 22.31 -7.03
CA CYS A 77 4.59 21.19 -6.61
C CYS A 77 4.24 20.25 -7.79
N LYS A 78 3.86 20.84 -8.93
CA LYS A 78 3.43 20.11 -10.12
C LYS A 78 4.65 19.83 -11.02
N MET A 79 5.28 18.68 -10.81
CA MET A 79 6.36 18.20 -11.67
C MET A 79 5.78 17.37 -12.82
N ASP A 80 6.53 17.22 -13.91
CA ASP A 80 6.11 16.38 -15.05
C ASP A 80 6.01 14.89 -14.69
N THR A 81 6.68 14.47 -13.61
CA THR A 81 6.79 13.05 -13.22
C THR A 81 6.02 12.68 -11.96
N TYR A 82 5.64 13.65 -11.13
CA TYR A 82 4.88 13.43 -9.90
C TYR A 82 4.29 14.75 -9.40
N HIS A 83 3.30 14.67 -8.52
CA HIS A 83 2.73 15.85 -7.86
C HIS A 83 3.09 15.87 -6.38
N GLY A 84 3.40 17.06 -5.86
CA GLY A 84 3.70 17.30 -4.45
C GLY A 84 5.11 17.84 -4.23
N PHE A 85 5.30 18.43 -3.06
CA PHE A 85 6.62 18.80 -2.56
C PHE A 85 7.30 17.55 -2.01
N LEU A 86 8.34 17.11 -2.69
CA LEU A 86 9.09 15.90 -2.39
C LEU A 86 10.14 16.17 -1.33
N TYR A 87 10.06 15.40 -0.24
CA TYR A 87 10.97 15.41 0.89
C TYR A 87 11.72 14.09 0.93
N VAL A 88 13.04 14.18 0.90
CA VAL A 88 13.96 13.03 0.88
C VAL A 88 14.85 13.10 2.10
N GLN A 89 15.03 11.96 2.76
CA GLN A 89 16.00 11.83 3.83
C GLN A 89 17.22 11.09 3.29
N ARG A 90 18.42 11.58 3.65
CA ARG A 90 19.68 11.00 3.18
C ARG A 90 19.73 9.50 3.52
N HIS A 91 20.10 8.67 2.54
CA HIS A 91 20.14 7.20 2.66
C HIS A 91 18.78 6.52 2.88
N ASN A 92 17.66 7.22 2.65
CA ASN A 92 16.31 6.67 2.75
C ASN A 92 15.55 6.85 1.43
N ASP A 93 15.88 5.99 0.47
CA ASP A 93 15.16 5.89 -0.82
C ASP A 93 13.82 5.13 -0.64
N LYS A 94 13.64 4.60 0.57
CA LYS A 94 12.52 3.82 1.12
C LYS A 94 11.20 4.57 1.11
N SER A 95 11.28 5.73 1.74
CA SER A 95 10.17 6.51 2.26
C SER A 95 10.38 7.97 1.93
N ARG A 96 10.22 8.31 0.64
CA ARG A 96 10.27 9.68 0.12
C ARG A 96 8.86 10.25 0.19
N LEU A 97 8.70 11.40 0.83
CA LEU A 97 7.38 11.88 1.25
C LEU A 97 6.93 13.02 0.34
N LEU A 98 5.67 12.99 -0.07
CA LEU A 98 5.06 14.02 -0.89
C LEU A 98 4.07 14.80 -0.05
N PHE A 99 4.30 16.11 0.11
CA PHE A 99 3.36 17.01 0.77
C PHE A 99 2.57 17.80 -0.27
N ASP A 100 1.31 18.06 0.00
CA ASP A 100 0.48 18.92 -0.85
C ASP A 100 0.79 20.41 -0.65
N HIS A 101 0.06 21.25 -1.37
CA HIS A 101 0.15 22.71 -1.28
C HIS A 101 -0.16 23.26 0.12
N ASN A 102 -0.89 22.51 0.95
CA ASN A 102 -1.31 22.90 2.30
C ASN A 102 -0.47 22.20 3.38
N ASP A 103 0.73 21.74 3.04
CA ASP A 103 1.66 21.09 3.97
C ASP A 103 1.12 19.79 4.60
N ARG A 104 0.14 19.13 3.97
CA ARG A 104 -0.39 17.82 4.41
C ARG A 104 0.28 16.69 3.65
N LEU A 105 0.49 15.56 4.31
CA LEU A 105 1.05 14.37 3.66
C LEU A 105 0.10 13.84 2.59
N ALA A 106 0.50 13.98 1.34
CA ALA A 106 -0.31 13.70 0.15
C ALA A 106 0.05 12.38 -0.53
N GLY A 107 1.23 11.84 -0.26
CA GLY A 107 1.66 10.57 -0.82
C GLY A 107 3.02 10.12 -0.33
N ILE A 108 3.42 8.95 -0.81
CA ILE A 108 4.72 8.34 -0.57
C ILE A 108 5.27 7.81 -1.89
N GLN A 109 6.56 8.01 -2.08
CA GLN A 109 7.32 7.50 -3.20
C GLN A 109 8.48 6.64 -2.70
N THR A 110 8.76 5.57 -3.43
CA THR A 110 9.91 4.72 -3.20
C THR A 110 10.76 4.69 -4.45
N ALA A 111 12.07 4.85 -4.30
CA ALA A 111 13.02 4.72 -5.39
C ALA A 111 13.75 3.37 -5.32
N ILE A 112 13.93 2.74 -6.48
CA ILE A 112 14.67 1.48 -6.65
C ILE A 112 15.74 1.66 -7.73
N PRO A 113 16.94 1.06 -7.57
CA PRO A 113 17.98 1.17 -8.57
C PRO A 113 17.66 0.31 -9.79
N GLY A 114 17.96 0.84 -10.97
CA GLY A 114 17.70 0.21 -12.25
C GLY A 114 18.68 -0.88 -12.65
N ASN A 115 19.78 -1.05 -11.91
CA ASN A 115 20.81 -2.05 -12.17
C ASN A 115 20.70 -3.27 -11.25
N MET A 116 19.54 -3.50 -10.63
CA MET A 116 19.30 -4.71 -9.84
C MET A 116 19.24 -5.92 -10.75
N LEU A 117 19.81 -7.04 -10.29
CA LEU A 117 19.66 -8.33 -10.97
C LEU A 117 18.49 -9.11 -10.37
N GLY A 118 17.71 -9.73 -11.25
CA GLY A 118 16.69 -10.74 -10.96
C GLY A 118 16.80 -11.90 -11.94
N PHE A 119 15.77 -12.73 -12.00
CA PHE A 119 15.64 -13.96 -12.79
C PHE A 119 14.30 -13.98 -13.54
N ASN A 120 14.35 -14.41 -14.80
CA ASN A 120 13.15 -14.60 -15.62
C ASN A 120 12.56 -16.00 -15.38
N SER A 121 11.48 -16.29 -16.10
CA SER A 121 10.80 -17.59 -16.06
C SER A 121 11.65 -18.76 -16.56
N LEU A 122 12.76 -18.49 -17.25
CA LEU A 122 13.74 -19.46 -17.75
C LEU A 122 14.96 -19.61 -16.81
N ASN A 123 14.93 -18.98 -15.62
CA ASN A 123 16.04 -18.92 -14.67
C ASN A 123 17.30 -18.21 -15.20
N GLU A 124 17.14 -17.33 -16.17
CA GLU A 124 18.23 -16.48 -16.68
C GLU A 124 18.24 -15.15 -15.94
N SER A 125 19.44 -14.66 -15.65
CA SER A 125 19.61 -13.34 -15.01
C SER A 125 19.11 -12.23 -15.92
N LEU A 126 18.26 -11.33 -15.40
CA LEU A 126 17.84 -10.11 -16.08
C LEU A 126 18.02 -8.87 -15.20
N GLN A 127 18.04 -7.71 -15.85
CA GLN A 127 18.01 -6.42 -15.17
C GLN A 127 16.58 -6.07 -14.74
N MET A 128 16.41 -5.67 -13.49
CA MET A 128 15.14 -5.25 -12.90
C MET A 128 15.13 -3.73 -12.63
N PRO A 129 13.98 -3.05 -12.78
CA PRO A 129 12.68 -3.58 -13.18
C PRO A 129 12.60 -3.97 -14.67
N SER A 130 11.87 -5.04 -14.98
CA SER A 130 11.54 -5.43 -16.35
C SER A 130 10.65 -4.38 -17.01
N LYS A 131 10.72 -4.23 -18.34
CA LYS A 131 9.78 -3.37 -19.09
C LYS A 131 8.33 -3.86 -18.98
N GLU A 132 8.12 -5.14 -18.68
CA GLU A 132 6.79 -5.74 -18.56
C GLU A 132 6.00 -5.26 -17.33
N ILE A 133 6.69 -4.73 -16.31
CA ILE A 133 6.08 -4.23 -15.06
C ILE A 133 6.01 -2.70 -14.99
N ILE A 134 6.19 -2.05 -16.13
CA ILE A 134 6.06 -0.60 -16.31
C ILE A 134 4.76 -0.37 -17.08
N PRO A 135 3.73 0.27 -16.49
CA PRO A 135 3.62 0.86 -15.13
C PRO A 135 3.30 -0.16 -14.01
N PRO A 136 3.41 0.21 -12.70
CA PRO A 136 3.52 1.56 -12.09
C PRO A 136 4.95 2.05 -11.84
N ILE A 137 5.98 1.32 -12.30
CA ILE A 137 7.37 1.71 -12.10
C ILE A 137 7.78 2.74 -13.15
N LEU A 138 8.12 3.95 -12.72
CA LEU A 138 8.43 5.08 -13.61
C LEU A 138 9.89 5.50 -13.50
N LEU A 139 10.43 6.08 -14.58
CA LEU A 139 11.81 6.57 -14.58
C LEU A 139 11.94 7.77 -13.65
N SER A 140 12.93 7.74 -12.75
CA SER A 140 13.27 8.92 -11.96
C SER A 140 14.04 9.92 -12.84
N GLN A 141 13.63 11.18 -12.81
CA GLN A 141 14.41 12.29 -13.38
C GLN A 141 15.53 12.77 -12.45
N GLU A 142 15.54 12.32 -11.20
CA GLU A 142 16.58 12.70 -10.25
C GLU A 142 17.87 11.92 -10.53
N GLN A 143 18.96 12.65 -10.73
CA GLN A 143 20.30 12.07 -10.81
C GLN A 143 20.78 11.72 -9.39
N TYR A 144 20.61 10.45 -9.03
CA TYR A 144 21.37 9.87 -7.91
C TYR A 144 22.85 9.83 -8.33
N SER A 145 23.73 10.39 -7.50
CA SER A 145 25.10 10.81 -7.80
C SER A 145 26.11 9.70 -8.13
N SER A 146 25.72 8.66 -8.87
CA SER A 146 26.51 7.47 -9.18
C SER A 146 26.28 6.94 -10.60
N GLY A 147 25.63 7.71 -11.49
CA GLY A 147 25.34 7.27 -12.86
C GLY A 147 24.38 6.08 -12.97
N ILE A 148 23.76 5.69 -11.86
CA ILE A 148 22.78 4.60 -11.82
C ILE A 148 21.40 5.21 -12.08
N GLN A 149 20.72 4.72 -13.12
CA GLN A 149 19.34 5.07 -13.38
C GLN A 149 18.47 4.58 -12.22
N MET A 150 17.68 5.48 -11.63
CA MET A 150 16.70 5.12 -10.60
C MET A 150 15.30 5.04 -11.21
N TYR A 151 14.48 4.17 -10.65
CA TYR A 151 13.05 4.09 -10.91
C TYR A 151 12.27 4.44 -9.66
N THR A 152 11.02 4.84 -9.81
CA THR A 152 10.13 5.22 -8.71
C THR A 152 8.78 4.53 -8.83
N VAL A 153 8.19 4.24 -7.68
CA VAL A 153 6.75 3.93 -7.55
C VAL A 153 6.13 4.95 -6.60
N THR A 154 4.94 5.44 -6.93
CA THR A 154 4.28 6.49 -6.16
C THR A 154 2.86 6.09 -5.81
N ALA A 155 2.51 6.23 -4.53
CA ALA A 155 1.14 6.15 -4.03
C ALA A 155 0.71 7.52 -3.49
N TYR A 156 -0.46 7.98 -3.90
CA TYR A 156 -1.10 9.17 -3.37
C TYR A 156 -2.24 8.81 -2.42
N PHE A 157 -2.39 9.61 -1.38
CA PHE A 157 -3.37 9.45 -0.31
C PHE A 157 -4.63 10.28 -0.50
N GLN A 158 -4.62 11.12 -1.53
CA GLN A 158 -5.72 11.93 -2.00
C GLN A 158 -5.70 11.96 -3.53
N HIS A 159 -6.79 12.43 -4.13
CA HIS A 159 -6.87 12.49 -5.59
C HIS A 159 -5.74 13.39 -6.17
N PRO A 160 -5.01 12.95 -7.20
CA PRO A 160 -3.80 13.68 -7.63
C PRO A 160 -4.03 15.13 -8.12
N SER A 161 -5.22 15.47 -8.60
CA SER A 161 -5.60 16.84 -8.96
C SER A 161 -5.72 17.80 -7.77
N LEU A 162 -5.82 17.27 -6.54
CA LEU A 162 -5.96 18.07 -5.32
C LEU A 162 -4.60 18.43 -4.70
N ILE A 163 -3.54 17.72 -5.06
CA ILE A 163 -2.22 17.83 -4.42
C ILE A 163 -1.59 19.21 -4.59
N CYS A 164 -1.65 19.76 -5.80
CA CYS A 164 -1.04 21.05 -6.11
C CYS A 164 -2.05 22.17 -6.32
N SER A 165 -3.31 21.92 -5.96
CA SER A 165 -4.36 22.91 -6.07
C SER A 165 -4.35 23.83 -4.83
N PRO A 166 -4.37 25.16 -5.00
CA PRO A 166 -4.47 26.09 -3.86
C PRO A 166 -5.86 26.08 -3.21
N TYR A 167 -6.88 25.58 -3.91
CA TYR A 167 -8.27 25.59 -3.45
C TYR A 167 -8.61 24.48 -2.46
N THR A 168 -7.64 23.63 -2.11
CA THR A 168 -7.87 22.47 -1.23
C THR A 168 -7.72 22.78 0.25
N GLN A 169 -7.41 24.03 0.61
CA GLN A 169 -7.32 24.47 2.00
C GLN A 169 -8.61 24.17 2.79
N HIS A 170 -9.76 24.26 2.11
CA HIS A 170 -11.09 23.94 2.65
C HIS A 170 -11.70 22.64 2.11
N ALA A 171 -11.07 22.03 1.10
CA ALA A 171 -11.54 20.75 0.60
C ALA A 171 -11.15 19.65 1.60
N HIS A 172 -12.10 18.79 1.93
CA HIS A 172 -11.75 17.52 2.54
C HIS A 172 -10.90 16.76 1.55
N ALA A 173 -9.64 16.48 1.91
CA ALA A 173 -8.70 15.73 1.08
C ALA A 173 -9.27 14.38 0.59
N GLY A 174 -10.25 13.86 1.33
CA GLY A 174 -10.87 12.55 1.10
C GLY A 174 -9.88 11.44 1.41
N LYS A 175 -10.38 10.33 1.94
CA LYS A 175 -9.57 9.11 2.02
C LYS A 175 -9.47 8.49 0.64
N GLY A 176 -8.25 8.26 0.18
CA GLY A 176 -8.03 7.43 -0.99
C GLY A 176 -6.64 6.83 -1.02
N LEU A 177 -6.48 5.86 -1.92
CA LEU A 177 -5.18 5.34 -2.33
C LEU A 177 -5.18 5.31 -3.85
N TYR A 178 -4.23 6.02 -4.45
CA TYR A 178 -4.09 6.14 -5.90
C TYR A 178 -2.68 5.76 -6.28
N ILE A 179 -2.53 4.68 -7.04
CA ILE A 179 -1.23 4.24 -7.55
C ILE A 179 -0.96 4.99 -8.85
N GLN A 180 0.18 5.66 -8.94
CA GLN A 180 0.55 6.36 -10.16
C GLN A 180 0.88 5.35 -11.27
N MET A 181 0.23 5.49 -12.42
CA MET A 181 0.36 4.58 -13.57
C MET A 181 1.03 5.23 -14.78
N GLY A 182 1.41 6.50 -14.70
CA GLY A 182 2.09 7.21 -15.79
C GLY A 182 2.48 8.63 -15.41
N TYR A 183 3.02 9.36 -16.38
CA TYR A 183 3.48 10.73 -16.18
C TYR A 183 2.35 11.76 -16.22
N GLN A 184 1.19 11.45 -16.83
CA GLN A 184 0.01 12.30 -16.69
C GLN A 184 -0.67 12.02 -15.35
N VAL A 185 -0.06 12.50 -14.25
CA VAL A 185 -0.40 12.16 -12.86
C VAL A 185 -1.90 12.30 -12.52
N GLU A 186 -2.59 13.29 -13.08
CA GLU A 186 -4.03 13.53 -12.84
C GLU A 186 -4.98 12.64 -13.65
N ARG A 187 -4.46 11.84 -14.59
CA ARG A 187 -5.26 11.01 -15.51
C ARG A 187 -4.83 9.55 -15.52
N GLN A 188 -3.55 9.30 -15.27
CA GLN A 188 -2.92 7.97 -15.31
C GLN A 188 -2.63 7.51 -13.89
N PHE A 189 -3.69 7.10 -13.21
CA PHE A 189 -3.62 6.49 -11.88
C PHE A 189 -4.62 5.34 -11.77
N GLU A 190 -4.32 4.39 -10.90
CA GLU A 190 -5.27 3.36 -10.47
C GLU A 190 -5.81 3.75 -9.09
N LYS A 191 -7.12 4.00 -9.01
CA LYS A 191 -7.80 4.22 -7.74
C LYS A 191 -8.05 2.87 -7.08
N ILE A 192 -7.47 2.66 -5.92
CA ILE A 192 -7.71 1.45 -5.13
C ILE A 192 -9.03 1.60 -4.36
N PRO A 193 -9.95 0.64 -4.46
CA PRO A 193 -11.15 0.61 -3.64
C PRO A 193 -10.84 0.64 -2.15
N LEU A 194 -11.70 1.28 -1.35
CA LEU A 194 -11.56 1.24 0.11
C LEU A 194 -12.16 -0.04 0.71
N ASP A 195 -13.00 -0.73 -0.05
CA ASP A 195 -13.70 -1.95 0.35
C ASP A 195 -13.30 -3.09 -0.61
N ALA A 196 -12.97 -4.25 -0.05
CA ALA A 196 -12.40 -5.39 -0.78
C ALA A 196 -13.39 -6.02 -1.76
N ASP A 197 -14.70 -5.92 -1.48
CA ASP A 197 -15.79 -6.40 -2.34
C ASP A 197 -15.90 -5.65 -3.67
N ARG A 198 -15.26 -4.48 -3.76
CA ARG A 198 -15.17 -3.66 -4.97
C ARG A 198 -13.87 -3.85 -5.74
N LEU A 199 -13.00 -4.76 -5.31
CA LEU A 199 -11.82 -5.13 -6.09
C LEU A 199 -12.25 -5.86 -7.36
N SER A 200 -11.57 -5.57 -8.47
CA SER A 200 -11.74 -6.35 -9.70
C SER A 200 -11.15 -7.75 -9.56
N ASP A 201 -11.58 -8.65 -10.43
CA ASP A 201 -11.09 -10.04 -10.47
C ASP A 201 -9.59 -10.16 -10.77
N ASP A 202 -8.94 -9.09 -11.20
CA ASP A 202 -7.49 -9.01 -11.38
C ASP A 202 -6.74 -9.15 -10.05
N TRP A 203 -7.35 -8.77 -8.93
CA TRP A 203 -6.74 -8.84 -7.60
C TRP A 203 -6.98 -10.21 -6.97
N LYS A 204 -5.96 -11.06 -7.01
CA LYS A 204 -6.03 -12.42 -6.47
C LYS A 204 -5.75 -12.42 -4.98
N THR A 205 -6.55 -13.19 -4.26
CA THR A 205 -6.49 -13.27 -2.80
C THR A 205 -5.27 -14.08 -2.34
N GLY A 206 -4.43 -13.49 -1.49
CA GLY A 206 -3.33 -14.18 -0.82
C GLY A 206 -3.67 -14.61 0.61
N THR A 207 -2.64 -14.86 1.40
CA THR A 207 -2.79 -15.29 2.80
C THR A 207 -3.31 -14.13 3.67
N CYS A 208 -4.15 -14.47 4.65
CA CYS A 208 -4.49 -13.54 5.72
C CYS A 208 -3.58 -13.76 6.93
N LEU A 209 -2.89 -12.70 7.34
CA LEU A 209 -2.02 -12.73 8.53
C LEU A 209 -2.54 -11.78 9.61
N HIS A 210 -2.50 -12.25 10.85
CA HIS A 210 -2.84 -11.41 11.99
C HIS A 210 -1.93 -10.16 12.05
N SER A 211 -2.53 -9.00 12.33
CA SER A 211 -1.88 -7.67 12.31
C SER A 211 -1.37 -7.21 10.94
N MET A 212 -1.73 -7.90 9.86
CA MET A 212 -1.46 -7.48 8.48
C MET A 212 -2.71 -7.51 7.60
N GLY A 213 -3.72 -8.29 7.98
CA GLY A 213 -4.94 -8.49 7.21
C GLY A 213 -4.75 -9.47 6.06
N ARG A 214 -5.71 -9.46 5.14
CA ARG A 214 -5.73 -10.27 3.93
C ARG A 214 -4.99 -9.56 2.80
N HIS A 215 -4.02 -10.25 2.22
CA HIS A 215 -3.26 -9.74 1.08
C HIS A 215 -4.02 -9.94 -0.23
N TYR A 216 -3.84 -9.01 -1.17
CA TYR A 216 -4.31 -9.15 -2.55
C TYR A 216 -3.18 -8.77 -3.50
N PHE A 217 -2.96 -9.59 -4.53
CA PHE A 217 -1.90 -9.42 -5.52
C PHE A 217 -2.52 -9.34 -6.91
N LYS A 218 -2.17 -8.31 -7.67
CA LYS A 218 -2.72 -8.12 -9.02
C LYS A 218 -2.09 -9.09 -10.02
N HIS A 219 -2.92 -9.71 -10.85
CA HIS A 219 -2.55 -10.63 -11.94
C HIS A 219 -1.68 -11.83 -11.53
N LEU A 220 -1.66 -12.18 -10.24
CA LEU A 220 -0.91 -13.33 -9.74
C LEU A 220 -1.54 -14.64 -10.25
N SER A 221 -0.79 -15.48 -10.93
CA SER A 221 -1.27 -16.79 -11.40
C SER A 221 -0.11 -17.77 -11.60
N LYS A 222 -0.41 -19.07 -11.61
CA LYS A 222 0.61 -20.11 -11.88
C LYS A 222 1.29 -19.98 -13.24
N ASP A 223 0.58 -19.38 -14.20
CA ASP A 223 0.99 -19.30 -15.60
C ASP A 223 1.60 -17.94 -15.94
N MET A 224 1.69 -17.01 -14.99
CA MET A 224 2.33 -15.72 -15.22
C MET A 224 3.84 -15.88 -15.43
N LYS A 225 4.43 -14.99 -16.21
CA LYS A 225 5.88 -14.86 -16.23
C LYS A 225 6.38 -14.25 -14.92
N CYS A 226 7.44 -14.82 -14.37
CA CYS A 226 8.06 -14.37 -13.12
C CYS A 226 8.57 -12.92 -13.16
N GLU A 227 9.10 -12.51 -14.30
CA GLU A 227 9.55 -11.14 -14.57
C GLU A 227 8.39 -10.13 -14.72
N SER A 228 7.15 -10.60 -14.83
CA SER A 228 5.93 -9.78 -14.87
C SER A 228 5.25 -9.60 -13.49
N LEU A 229 5.95 -9.92 -12.39
CA LEU A 229 5.40 -9.76 -11.03
C LEU A 229 4.98 -8.31 -10.75
N TYR A 230 3.67 -8.08 -10.65
CA TYR A 230 3.13 -6.73 -10.42
C TYR A 230 3.58 -6.18 -9.06
N PRO A 231 4.09 -4.93 -8.99
CA PRO A 231 4.88 -4.49 -7.86
C PRO A 231 4.06 -3.96 -6.68
N VAL A 232 2.74 -4.17 -6.68
CA VAL A 232 1.83 -3.66 -5.64
C VAL A 232 1.00 -4.81 -5.09
N TYR A 233 0.89 -4.86 -3.77
CA TYR A 233 -0.12 -5.66 -3.09
C TYR A 233 -0.93 -4.81 -2.12
N LEU A 234 -2.15 -5.24 -1.85
CA LEU A 234 -3.09 -4.56 -0.97
C LEU A 234 -3.30 -5.38 0.30
N MET A 235 -3.68 -4.71 1.38
CA MET A 235 -3.97 -5.34 2.67
C MET A 235 -5.31 -4.82 3.18
N TYR A 236 -6.26 -5.72 3.38
CA TYR A 236 -7.59 -5.44 3.91
C TYR A 236 -7.80 -6.11 5.26
N ASN A 237 -8.51 -5.47 6.18
CA ASN A 237 -8.84 -6.06 7.47
C ASN A 237 -9.98 -7.09 7.38
N ALA A 238 -10.41 -7.62 8.54
CA ALA A 238 -11.47 -8.62 8.62
C ALA A 238 -12.83 -8.12 8.09
N ASP A 239 -13.10 -6.82 8.18
CA ASP A 239 -14.32 -6.17 7.68
C ASP A 239 -14.24 -5.88 6.17
N GLY A 240 -13.13 -6.26 5.52
CA GLY A 240 -12.90 -5.96 4.11
C GLY A 240 -12.55 -4.50 3.84
N GLN A 241 -12.07 -3.74 4.84
CA GLN A 241 -11.64 -2.34 4.67
C GLN A 241 -10.15 -2.24 4.37
N LEU A 242 -9.79 -1.40 3.41
CA LEU A 242 -8.39 -1.12 3.03
C LEU A 242 -7.67 -0.54 4.24
N GLY A 243 -6.65 -1.25 4.71
CA GLY A 243 -5.87 -0.83 5.86
C GLY A 243 -4.37 -0.72 5.60
N GLY A 244 -3.91 -1.18 4.44
CA GLY A 244 -2.56 -0.91 3.96
C GLY A 244 -2.33 -1.39 2.55
N PHE A 245 -1.11 -1.17 2.08
CA PHE A 245 -0.59 -1.67 0.81
C PHE A 245 0.91 -1.88 0.94
N GLY A 246 1.55 -2.39 -0.09
CA GLY A 246 3.00 -2.42 -0.12
C GLY A 246 3.57 -2.57 -1.51
N TRP A 247 4.88 -2.31 -1.60
CA TRP A 247 5.64 -2.56 -2.81
C TRP A 247 6.31 -3.93 -2.75
N LEU A 248 6.31 -4.64 -3.86
CA LEU A 248 6.86 -5.97 -4.01
C LEU A 248 7.75 -5.97 -5.25
N PHE A 249 9.02 -6.31 -5.09
CA PHE A 249 9.97 -6.26 -6.20
C PHE A 249 10.79 -7.53 -6.22
N GLN A 250 11.24 -7.87 -7.43
CA GLN A 250 12.23 -8.91 -7.62
C GLN A 250 13.65 -8.33 -7.56
N GLY A 251 14.56 -9.08 -6.97
CA GLY A 251 15.99 -8.80 -6.94
C GLY A 251 16.55 -8.70 -5.52
N SER A 252 17.76 -8.16 -5.41
CA SER A 252 18.48 -7.99 -4.14
C SER A 252 19.05 -6.57 -4.05
N PRO A 253 18.30 -5.60 -3.50
CA PRO A 253 18.78 -4.24 -3.38
C PRO A 253 19.92 -4.18 -2.37
N SER A 254 20.91 -3.33 -2.64
CA SER A 254 21.92 -3.01 -1.64
C SER A 254 21.27 -2.26 -0.47
N GLU A 255 21.61 -2.66 0.76
CA GLU A 255 21.08 -2.03 1.96
C GLU A 255 22.17 -1.25 2.68
N SER A 256 21.92 0.04 2.90
CA SER A 256 22.77 0.87 3.75
C SER A 256 22.45 0.57 5.21
N SER A 257 23.45 0.36 6.06
CA SER A 257 23.24 0.25 7.52
C SER A 257 22.67 1.52 8.16
N ARG A 258 22.66 2.64 7.42
CA ARG A 258 22.21 3.97 7.88
C ARG A 258 20.77 4.29 7.53
N THR A 259 20.06 3.44 6.78
CA THR A 259 18.65 3.69 6.46
C THR A 259 17.77 3.48 7.69
N PRO A 260 16.81 4.37 8.00
CA PRO A 260 15.84 4.13 9.06
C PRO A 260 14.78 3.10 8.65
N VAL A 261 14.66 2.81 7.35
CA VAL A 261 13.66 1.92 6.76
C VAL A 261 14.39 0.84 5.95
N ARG A 262 14.13 -0.44 6.22
CA ARG A 262 14.79 -1.58 5.56
C ARG A 262 13.81 -2.34 4.67
N TRP A 263 14.27 -2.91 3.58
CA TRP A 263 13.48 -3.87 2.82
C TRP A 263 13.31 -5.16 3.63
N LEU A 264 12.10 -5.72 3.61
CA LEU A 264 11.90 -7.12 4.01
C LEU A 264 12.28 -8.01 2.83
N GLN A 265 13.25 -8.89 3.01
CA GLN A 265 13.54 -9.93 2.04
C GLN A 265 12.63 -11.13 2.30
N LEU A 266 12.01 -11.64 1.25
CA LEU A 266 11.18 -12.84 1.24
C LEU A 266 11.94 -13.92 0.48
N ASP A 267 12.38 -14.95 1.19
CA ASP A 267 12.83 -16.19 0.59
C ASP A 267 11.64 -17.14 0.34
N PRO A 268 11.79 -18.16 -0.53
CA PRO A 268 10.70 -19.08 -0.85
C PRO A 268 10.05 -19.76 0.36
N SER A 269 10.77 -19.96 1.47
CA SER A 269 10.19 -20.55 2.68
C SER A 269 9.18 -19.62 3.37
N LEU A 270 9.31 -18.30 3.18
CA LEU A 270 8.41 -17.29 3.72
C LEU A 270 7.22 -16.96 2.80
N TYR A 271 7.16 -17.52 1.59
CA TYR A 271 6.09 -17.18 0.65
C TYR A 271 4.69 -17.53 1.18
N ARG A 272 4.55 -18.64 1.89
CA ARG A 272 3.26 -19.04 2.51
C ARG A 272 2.69 -17.99 3.46
N ALA A 273 3.55 -17.14 4.03
CA ALA A 273 3.11 -16.08 4.92
C ALA A 273 2.32 -15.00 4.15
N SER A 274 2.70 -14.69 2.90
CA SER A 274 2.10 -13.58 2.15
C SER A 274 1.21 -14.05 1.00
N PHE A 275 1.62 -15.10 0.30
CA PHE A 275 0.96 -15.60 -0.90
C PHE A 275 0.17 -16.88 -0.62
N ASP A 276 -0.87 -17.09 -1.41
CA ASP A 276 -1.32 -18.44 -1.70
C ASP A 276 -0.28 -19.10 -2.61
N VAL A 277 0.52 -20.00 -2.06
CA VAL A 277 1.58 -20.70 -2.80
C VAL A 277 1.04 -21.55 -3.95
N SER A 278 -0.25 -21.90 -3.92
CA SER A 278 -0.87 -22.59 -5.04
C SER A 278 -1.07 -21.67 -6.24
N MET A 279 -0.96 -20.35 -6.13
CA MET A 279 -1.05 -19.44 -7.27
C MET A 279 0.31 -18.97 -7.80
N LEU A 280 1.42 -19.41 -7.20
CA LEU A 280 2.74 -18.94 -7.60
C LEU A 280 3.27 -19.73 -8.80
N PRO A 281 3.85 -19.05 -9.81
CA PRO A 281 4.53 -19.72 -10.92
C PRO A 281 5.78 -20.46 -10.41
N PRO A 282 6.15 -21.62 -11.02
CA PRO A 282 7.26 -22.44 -10.55
C PRO A 282 8.60 -21.70 -10.42
N CYS A 283 8.88 -20.75 -11.32
CA CYS A 283 10.11 -19.96 -11.32
C CYS A 283 10.31 -19.12 -10.04
N MET A 284 9.24 -18.76 -9.31
CA MET A 284 9.38 -18.03 -8.03
C MET A 284 10.03 -18.88 -6.93
N PHE A 285 9.98 -20.21 -7.06
CA PHE A 285 10.59 -21.14 -6.10
C PHE A 285 12.07 -21.42 -6.37
N ASN A 286 12.64 -20.83 -7.43
CA ASN A 286 14.08 -20.83 -7.63
C ASN A 286 14.75 -20.14 -6.42
N PRO A 287 15.77 -20.74 -5.77
CA PRO A 287 16.47 -20.13 -4.65
C PRO A 287 17.06 -18.75 -4.95
N ASP A 288 17.38 -18.47 -6.22
CA ASP A 288 17.94 -17.19 -6.66
C ASP A 288 16.85 -16.15 -6.98
N PHE A 289 15.58 -16.58 -7.12
CA PHE A 289 14.43 -15.68 -7.23
C PHE A 289 14.16 -15.04 -5.87
N LYS A 290 14.77 -13.87 -5.64
CA LYS A 290 14.58 -13.10 -4.41
C LYS A 290 13.50 -12.05 -4.59
N ILE A 291 12.63 -11.96 -3.59
CA ILE A 291 11.64 -10.90 -3.49
C ILE A 291 12.02 -10.00 -2.33
N PHE A 292 11.83 -8.70 -2.51
CA PHE A 292 11.93 -7.74 -1.43
C PHE A 292 10.70 -6.83 -1.39
N THR A 293 10.32 -6.41 -0.18
CA THR A 293 9.05 -5.72 0.03
C THR A 293 9.07 -4.67 1.14
N ILE A 294 8.17 -3.70 1.00
CA ILE A 294 7.88 -2.58 1.91
C ILE A 294 6.35 -2.60 2.17
N ARG A 295 5.91 -2.66 3.43
CA ARG A 295 4.52 -2.56 3.92
C ARG A 295 4.23 -1.16 4.45
N ILE A 296 3.22 -0.53 3.87
CA ILE A 296 2.69 0.76 4.29
C ILE A 296 1.28 0.54 4.87
N TYR A 297 1.14 0.79 6.16
CA TYR A 297 -0.13 0.71 6.89
C TYR A 297 -0.78 2.07 6.86
N LEU A 298 -2.02 2.11 6.39
CA LEU A 298 -2.88 3.29 6.35
C LEU A 298 -3.73 3.40 7.62
N ARG A 299 -3.95 2.27 8.29
CA ARG A 299 -4.71 2.13 9.54
C ARG A 299 -3.83 1.61 10.67
N ASN A 300 -4.38 1.66 11.88
CA ASN A 300 -3.77 1.04 13.05
C ASN A 300 -3.60 -0.47 12.82
N GLU A 301 -2.41 -0.99 13.05
CA GLU A 301 -2.05 -2.39 12.86
C GLU A 301 -2.88 -3.38 13.67
N HIS A 302 -3.41 -2.96 14.81
CA HIS A 302 -4.28 -3.77 15.66
C HIS A 302 -5.67 -3.97 15.03
N THR A 303 -6.03 -3.14 14.06
CA THR A 303 -7.26 -3.30 13.27
C THR A 303 -7.06 -4.22 12.07
N MET A 304 -5.81 -4.57 11.72
CA MET A 304 -5.47 -5.44 10.59
C MET A 304 -5.58 -6.93 10.96
N ILE A 305 -6.75 -7.32 11.44
CA ILE A 305 -7.05 -8.70 11.85
C ILE A 305 -7.64 -9.51 10.70
N CYS A 306 -7.63 -10.84 10.85
CA CYS A 306 -8.24 -11.76 9.90
C CYS A 306 -9.66 -12.12 10.33
N PRO A 307 -10.59 -12.37 9.38
CA PRO A 307 -11.88 -12.95 9.70
C PRO A 307 -11.66 -14.21 10.53
N ARG A 308 -12.39 -14.35 11.63
CA ARG A 308 -12.42 -15.62 12.36
C ARG A 308 -12.95 -16.65 11.36
N ARG A 309 -12.31 -17.83 11.29
CA ARG A 309 -12.93 -18.96 10.59
C ARG A 309 -14.23 -19.20 11.35
N ASP A 310 -15.36 -18.87 10.73
CA ASP A 310 -16.65 -19.19 11.32
C ASP A 310 -16.68 -20.70 11.51
N ALA A 311 -16.69 -21.15 12.76
CA ALA A 311 -16.70 -22.57 13.14
C ALA A 311 -17.98 -23.30 12.69
N LYS A 312 -18.80 -22.70 11.82
CA LYS A 312 -20.12 -23.17 11.41
C LYS A 312 -20.15 -23.89 10.06
N MET A 313 -19.02 -24.06 9.37
CA MET A 313 -19.01 -24.71 8.05
C MET A 313 -18.59 -26.18 8.06
N ASP A 314 -18.17 -26.73 9.22
CA ASP A 314 -17.82 -28.16 9.35
C ASP A 314 -18.95 -29.03 9.91
N ASP A 315 -19.98 -28.46 10.55
CA ASP A 315 -21.06 -29.24 11.20
C ASP A 315 -22.13 -29.77 10.22
N GLN A 316 -22.01 -29.48 8.93
CA GLN A 316 -23.01 -29.86 7.92
C GLN A 316 -22.56 -30.98 6.98
N ARG A 317 -21.35 -31.54 7.15
CA ARG A 317 -20.87 -32.70 6.39
C ARG A 317 -20.99 -34.05 7.11
N ASP A 318 -21.15 -34.08 8.44
CA ASP A 318 -21.20 -35.34 9.19
C ASP A 318 -22.62 -35.84 9.52
N SER A 319 -23.69 -35.16 9.07
CA SER A 319 -25.07 -35.57 9.39
C SER A 319 -25.78 -36.38 8.31
N LYS A 320 -25.08 -36.94 7.32
CA LYS A 320 -25.73 -37.78 6.28
C LYS A 320 -25.33 -39.25 6.17
N ASP A 321 -24.26 -39.70 6.84
CA ASP A 321 -23.74 -41.06 6.60
C ASP A 321 -23.59 -41.95 7.85
N HIS A 322 -24.47 -41.82 8.85
CA HIS A 322 -24.52 -42.76 9.97
C HIS A 322 -25.90 -43.36 10.23
N ALA A 323 -26.33 -44.21 9.29
CA ALA A 323 -27.05 -45.43 9.63
C ALA A 323 -26.19 -46.63 9.17
N HIS A 324 -25.88 -47.52 10.12
CA HIS A 324 -25.13 -48.78 9.97
C HIS A 324 -23.59 -48.72 9.93
N HIS A 325 -22.95 -48.78 11.10
CA HIS A 325 -22.31 -50.02 11.60
C HIS A 325 -21.55 -49.76 12.91
N GLY A 326 -21.81 -50.60 13.91
CA GLY A 326 -21.02 -50.61 15.14
C GLY A 326 -19.63 -51.19 14.92
N GLY A 327 -18.61 -50.58 15.55
CA GLY A 327 -17.25 -51.11 15.53
C GLY A 327 -16.24 -50.24 16.28
N ARG A 328 -15.91 -50.67 17.49
CA ARG A 328 -14.67 -50.46 18.27
C ARG A 328 -13.74 -49.30 17.90
N GLY A 329 -13.76 -48.31 18.80
CA GLY A 329 -12.66 -47.52 19.41
C GLY A 329 -11.30 -47.39 18.72
N HIS A 330 -10.84 -46.14 18.60
CA HIS A 330 -9.46 -45.75 18.91
C HIS A 330 -9.41 -44.28 19.39
N HIS A 331 -8.57 -44.06 20.39
CA HIS A 331 -8.23 -42.82 21.08
C HIS A 331 -7.60 -41.82 20.10
N LEU A 332 -8.12 -40.59 20.01
CA LEU A 332 -7.53 -39.51 19.21
C LEU A 332 -7.12 -38.36 20.12
N ASP A 333 -5.81 -38.14 20.14
CA ASP A 333 -5.17 -37.08 20.90
C ASP A 333 -5.42 -35.70 20.28
N ARG A 334 -5.66 -34.79 21.22
CA ARG A 334 -5.95 -33.37 21.08
C ARG A 334 -4.73 -32.61 20.52
N ILE A 335 -4.81 -32.17 19.27
CA ILE A 335 -3.82 -31.27 18.66
C ILE A 335 -4.12 -29.84 19.14
N ASN A 336 -3.29 -29.34 20.06
CA ASN A 336 -3.27 -27.94 20.44
C ASN A 336 -2.59 -27.10 19.33
N ASN A 337 -3.22 -25.99 18.95
CA ASN A 337 -2.62 -24.98 18.09
C ASN A 337 -1.53 -24.24 18.87
N GLU A 338 -0.27 -24.64 18.70
CA GLU A 338 0.87 -23.88 19.22
C GLU A 338 1.17 -22.67 18.33
N GLU A 339 1.24 -21.53 19.01
CA GLU A 339 1.69 -20.24 18.53
C GLU A 339 3.16 -20.34 18.06
N VAL A 340 3.39 -20.22 16.75
CA VAL A 340 4.74 -20.26 16.17
C VAL A 340 5.46 -18.93 16.48
N THR A 341 6.13 -18.87 17.62
CA THR A 341 7.11 -17.82 17.93
C THR A 341 8.45 -18.18 17.28
N PHE A 342 8.85 -17.44 16.24
CA PHE A 342 10.18 -17.58 15.62
C PHE A 342 11.27 -17.05 16.58
N ARG A 343 12.11 -17.94 17.12
CA ARG A 343 13.38 -17.56 17.76
C ARG A 343 14.51 -17.50 16.72
N PRO A 344 15.41 -16.49 16.75
CA PRO A 344 16.57 -16.47 15.88
C PRO A 344 17.59 -17.54 16.30
N LEU A 345 18.02 -18.38 15.36
CA LEU A 345 19.18 -19.24 15.52
C LEU A 345 20.44 -18.39 15.28
N HIS A 346 21.23 -18.15 16.33
CA HIS A 346 22.60 -17.67 16.18
C HIS A 346 23.53 -18.86 15.90
N PRO A 347 24.33 -18.85 14.81
CA PRO A 347 25.46 -19.76 14.71
C PRO A 347 26.63 -19.26 15.56
N LYS A 348 27.21 -20.17 16.36
CA LYS A 348 28.51 -20.00 17.03
C LYS A 348 29.62 -19.77 15.99
N PRO A 349 30.57 -18.84 16.22
CA PRO A 349 31.76 -18.76 15.39
C PRO A 349 32.75 -19.88 15.77
N THR A 350 33.14 -20.68 14.78
CA THR A 350 34.28 -21.60 14.86
C THR A 350 35.54 -20.94 14.29
N ASN A 351 36.52 -20.78 15.16
CA ASN A 351 37.98 -20.83 15.01
C ASN A 351 38.62 -20.67 13.63
N SER A 352 39.68 -19.85 13.55
CA SER A 352 41.08 -20.35 13.56
C SER A 352 42.06 -19.29 13.05
N SER A 353 43.23 -19.29 13.68
CA SER A 353 44.42 -18.49 13.42
C SER A 353 45.35 -19.10 12.36
N SER A 354 46.31 -18.28 11.92
CA SER A 354 47.48 -18.56 11.04
C SER A 354 47.20 -18.33 9.55
N GLY A 355 48.02 -17.65 8.75
CA GLY A 355 49.33 -17.01 8.92
C GLY A 355 49.98 -16.87 7.52
N GLY A 356 50.75 -15.80 7.26
CA GLY A 356 51.74 -15.78 6.17
C GLY A 356 51.47 -14.87 4.95
N GLY A 357 52.01 -13.65 5.01
CA GLY A 357 53.07 -13.16 4.10
C GLY A 357 52.89 -13.07 2.57
N SER A 358 53.17 -11.85 2.08
CA SER A 358 53.97 -11.52 0.86
C SER A 358 53.26 -11.15 -0.46
N ASN A 359 53.32 -9.84 -0.73
CA ASN A 359 53.72 -9.15 -1.96
C ASN A 359 52.90 -9.23 -3.26
N ASN A 360 52.63 -8.00 -3.72
CA ASN A 360 52.98 -7.42 -5.02
C ASN A 360 51.86 -7.16 -6.06
N ARG A 361 51.90 -5.90 -6.51
CA ARG A 361 51.50 -5.31 -7.80
C ARG A 361 50.06 -4.82 -7.98
N THR A 362 49.96 -3.49 -7.86
CA THR A 362 49.04 -2.59 -8.56
C THR A 362 49.00 -2.80 -10.08
N PRO A 363 47.82 -2.67 -10.72
CA PRO A 363 47.72 -2.32 -12.14
C PRO A 363 47.55 -0.81 -12.34
N LYS A 364 48.38 -0.25 -13.22
CA LYS A 364 48.26 1.09 -13.81
C LYS A 364 47.04 1.14 -14.73
N TYR A 365 46.20 2.16 -14.58
CA TYR A 365 45.22 2.53 -15.61
C TYR A 365 45.87 3.50 -16.61
N ILE A 366 45.80 3.14 -17.89
CA ILE A 366 46.24 3.93 -19.04
C ILE A 366 45.10 4.84 -19.48
N ASN A 367 45.48 6.09 -19.75
CA ASN A 367 44.67 7.18 -20.26
C ASN A 367 44.55 7.05 -21.79
N SER A 368 43.35 7.16 -22.36
CA SER A 368 43.18 7.36 -23.81
C SER A 368 42.29 8.58 -24.09
N ARG A 369 42.91 9.48 -24.85
CA ARG A 369 42.49 10.80 -25.33
C ARG A 369 41.14 10.87 -26.02
N THR A 370 40.44 11.96 -25.73
CA THR A 370 40.06 13.06 -26.65
C THR A 370 39.77 12.73 -28.11
N THR A 371 38.53 13.03 -28.54
CA THR A 371 38.23 13.51 -29.89
C THR A 371 37.16 14.60 -29.82
N THR A 372 37.43 15.71 -30.48
CA THR A 372 36.61 16.94 -30.57
C THR A 372 36.22 17.13 -32.04
N SER A 373 34.94 17.38 -32.32
CA SER A 373 34.43 18.21 -33.45
C SER A 373 32.90 18.29 -33.30
N LEU A 374 32.34 19.43 -32.86
CA LEU A 374 31.73 20.48 -33.70
C LEU A 374 30.78 19.96 -34.80
N TRP A 375 29.50 20.35 -34.79
CA TRP A 375 28.84 21.18 -35.81
C TRP A 375 27.44 21.67 -35.34
N MET A 376 27.30 23.00 -35.33
CA MET A 376 26.17 23.91 -35.56
C MET A 376 24.68 23.55 -35.29
N THR A 377 24.06 24.48 -34.53
CA THR A 377 22.66 24.96 -34.53
C THR A 377 22.20 25.50 -35.91
N PRO A 378 20.91 25.77 -36.21
CA PRO A 378 19.87 26.41 -35.37
C PRO A 378 19.09 25.47 -34.44
#